data_AF-K6YY88-F1
#
_entry.id   AF-K6YY88-F1
#
_cell.length_a   1.000
_cell.length_b   1.000
_cell.length_c   1.000
_cell.angle_alpha   90.00
_cell.angle_beta   90.00
_cell.angle_gamma   90.00
#
_symmetry.space_group_name_H-M   'P 1'
#
loop_
_entity.id
_entity.type
_entity.pdbx_description
1 polymer ?
#
loop_
_entity_poly.entity_id
_entity_poly.type
_entity_poly.pdbx_seq_one_letter_code
_entity_poly.pdbx_strand_id
1 'polypeptide(L)' 'MDYDQDIIADISGESVCGVNLDDDSGFQNFFFESQGIAERFDGNSTIPAEPPEWRTVKKQALEYMKKLET' A
#
# COMPACT_ATOMS: atom_id res chain seq x y z
N MET A 1 -8.74 -8.61 -14.46
CA MET A 1 -9.02 -8.13 -13.09
C MET A 1 -9.66 -6.79 -13.28
N ASP A 2 -10.89 -6.64 -12.81
CA ASP A 2 -11.66 -5.41 -12.94
C ASP A 2 -11.40 -4.58 -11.69
N TYR A 3 -10.21 -3.97 -11.66
CA TYR A 3 -9.72 -3.24 -10.48
C TYR A 3 -10.68 -2.14 -10.03
N ASP A 4 -11.41 -1.55 -10.96
CA ASP A 4 -12.34 -0.47 -10.65
C ASP A 4 -13.48 -1.01 -9.78
N GLN A 5 -14.05 -2.18 -10.12
CA GLN A 5 -15.05 -2.84 -9.28
C GLN A 5 -14.47 -3.28 -7.93
N ASP A 6 -13.27 -3.87 -7.93
CA ASP A 6 -12.63 -4.37 -6.69
C ASP A 6 -12.33 -3.24 -5.68
N ILE A 7 -12.11 -2.00 -6.16
CA ILE A 7 -11.80 -0.83 -5.30
C ILE A 7 -13.05 -0.11 -4.80
N ILE A 8 -14.15 -0.12 -5.57
CA ILE A 8 -15.36 0.66 -5.25
C ILE A 8 -16.49 -0.17 -4.63
N ALA A 9 -16.41 -1.51 -4.69
CA ALA A 9 -17.44 -2.37 -4.15
C ALA A 9 -17.47 -2.32 -2.61
N ASP A 10 -18.68 -2.39 -2.05
CA ASP A 10 -18.85 -2.54 -0.61
C ASP A 10 -18.23 -3.88 -0.14
N ILE A 11 -17.40 -3.81 0.90
CA ILE A 11 -16.75 -5.00 1.47
C ILE A 11 -17.72 -5.80 2.34
N SER A 12 -18.49 -5.12 3.19
CA SER A 12 -19.59 -5.73 3.95
C SER A 12 -20.69 -4.70 4.21
N GLY A 13 -21.96 -5.12 4.24
CA GLY A 13 -23.09 -4.18 4.39
C GLY A 13 -23.06 -3.36 5.68
N GLU A 14 -22.60 -3.94 6.79
CA GLU A 14 -22.46 -3.23 8.07
C GLU A 14 -21.10 -2.51 8.21
N SER A 15 -20.09 -2.90 7.45
CA SER A 15 -18.79 -2.22 7.33
C SER A 15 -18.36 -2.13 5.87
N VAL A 16 -18.80 -1.06 5.18
CA VAL A 16 -18.61 -0.86 3.74
C VAL A 16 -17.14 -0.83 3.32
N CYS A 17 -16.23 -0.45 4.23
CA CYS A 17 -14.79 -0.40 4.00
C CYS A 17 -14.00 -1.52 4.70
N GLY A 18 -14.68 -2.48 5.35
CA GLY A 18 -14.01 -3.59 6.03
C GLY A 18 -13.34 -3.20 7.36
N VAL A 19 -12.36 -3.99 7.79
CA VAL A 19 -11.59 -3.76 9.02
C VAL A 19 -10.49 -2.71 8.83
N ASN A 20 -10.24 -1.89 9.86
CA ASN A 20 -9.09 -0.98 9.88
C ASN A 20 -7.78 -1.77 10.13
N LEU A 21 -6.78 -1.58 9.27
CA LEU A 21 -5.47 -2.23 9.33
C LEU A 21 -4.35 -1.32 9.84
N ASP A 22 -4.65 -0.15 10.42
CA ASP A 22 -3.65 0.80 10.94
C ASP A 22 -2.68 0.16 11.96
N ASP A 23 -3.15 -0.85 12.72
CA ASP A 23 -2.34 -1.59 13.71
C ASP A 23 -1.69 -2.88 13.13
N ASP A 24 -1.97 -3.26 11.87
CA ASP A 24 -1.31 -4.39 11.21
C ASP A 24 0.11 -3.96 10.79
N SER A 25 1.12 -4.53 11.47
CA SER A 25 2.53 -4.19 11.22
C SER A 25 2.99 -4.51 9.79
N GLY A 26 2.36 -5.50 9.14
CA GLY A 26 2.58 -5.77 7.72
C GLY A 26 2.05 -4.65 6.84
N PHE A 27 0.85 -4.15 7.13
CA PHE A 27 0.24 -3.05 6.39
C PHE A 27 1.04 -1.75 6.56
N GLN A 28 1.53 -1.48 7.77
CA GLN A 28 2.45 -0.36 8.03
C GLN A 28 3.73 -0.48 7.19
N ASN A 29 4.35 -1.67 7.13
CA ASN A 29 5.54 -1.89 6.30
C ASN A 29 5.25 -1.69 4.81
N PHE A 30 4.11 -2.18 4.31
CA PHE A 30 3.66 -1.92 2.95
C PHE A 30 3.52 -0.42 2.66
N PHE A 31 2.96 0.35 3.60
CA PHE A 31 2.86 1.80 3.46
C PHE A 31 4.24 2.45 3.33
N PHE A 32 5.24 2.03 4.10
CA PHE A 32 6.62 2.51 3.96
C PHE A 32 7.25 2.09 2.63
N GLU A 33 7.10 0.83 2.22
CA GLU A 33 7.62 0.33 0.95
C GLU A 33 7.03 1.09 -0.24
N SER A 34 5.76 1.50 -0.17
CA SER A 34 5.07 2.24 -1.23
C SER A 34 5.58 3.67 -1.44
N GLN A 35 6.35 4.21 -0.49
CA GLN A 35 6.91 5.57 -0.59
C GLN A 35 8.21 5.62 -1.41
N GLY A 36 8.87 4.48 -1.62
CA GLY A 36 10.19 4.43 -2.25
C GLY A 36 11.27 5.06 -1.36
N ILE A 37 12.34 5.55 -1.98
CA ILE A 37 13.44 6.20 -1.28
C ILE A 37 13.39 7.68 -1.60
N ALA A 38 13.26 8.52 -0.57
CA ALA A 38 13.28 9.96 -0.73
C ALA A 38 14.67 10.46 -1.18
N GLU A 39 14.66 11.59 -1.88
CA GLU A 39 15.89 12.33 -2.19
C GLU A 39 16.63 12.67 -0.90
N ARG A 40 17.96 12.56 -0.92
CA ARG A 40 18.80 12.84 0.26
C ARG A 40 20.15 13.45 -0.15
N PHE A 41 20.74 14.22 0.76
CA PHE A 41 22.09 14.74 0.62
C PHE A 41 23.02 14.00 1.59
N ASP A 42 24.15 13.49 1.10
CA ASP A 42 25.09 12.68 1.90
C ASP A 42 26.27 13.49 2.48
N GLY A 43 26.28 14.80 2.26
CA GLY A 43 27.38 15.69 2.63
C GLY A 43 28.26 16.09 1.46
N ASN A 44 28.21 15.36 0.34
CA ASN A 44 29.01 15.62 -0.85
C ASN A 44 28.16 15.78 -2.12
N SER A 45 27.07 15.02 -2.26
CA SER A 45 26.17 15.11 -3.41
C SER A 45 24.72 14.82 -3.03
N THR A 46 23.81 15.33 -3.88
CA THR A 46 22.38 15.00 -3.81
C THR A 46 22.14 13.69 -4.52
N ILE A 47 21.59 12.71 -3.79
CA ILE A 47 21.12 11.42 -4.28
C ILE A 47 19.64 11.57 -4.61
N PRO A 48 19.22 11.40 -5.88
CA PRO A 48 17.84 11.58 -6.28
C PRO A 48 16.93 10.54 -5.63
N ALA A 49 15.64 10.86 -5.56
CA ALA A 49 14.63 9.91 -5.10
C ALA A 49 14.56 8.67 -6.03
N GLU A 50 14.30 7.52 -5.44
CA GLU A 50 14.06 6.27 -6.16
C GLU A 50 12.61 5.83 -5.97
N PRO A 51 11.89 5.48 -7.06
CA PRO A 51 10.54 4.98 -6.94
C PRO A 51 10.53 3.62 -6.24
N PRO A 52 9.42 3.22 -5.60
CA PRO A 52 9.28 1.88 -5.08
C PRO A 52 9.17 0.84 -6.21
N GLU A 53 9.33 -0.43 -5.84
CA GLU A 53 9.08 -1.55 -6.75
C GLU A 53 7.58 -1.74 -6.98
N TRP A 54 7.03 -0.99 -7.95
CA TRP A 54 5.59 -0.91 -8.21
C TRP A 54 4.92 -2.27 -8.45
N ARG A 55 5.64 -3.23 -9.03
CA ARG A 55 5.11 -4.59 -9.22
C ARG A 55 4.87 -5.30 -7.90
N THR A 56 5.77 -5.12 -6.94
CA THR A 56 5.67 -5.67 -5.59
C THR A 56 4.58 -4.96 -4.80
N VAL A 57 4.58 -3.62 -4.81
CA VAL A 57 3.57 -2.78 -4.15
C VAL A 57 2.16 -3.17 -4.62
N LYS A 58 1.95 -3.29 -5.94
CA LYS A 58 0.66 -3.71 -6.49
C LYS A 58 0.23 -5.09 -5.98
N LYS A 59 1.15 -6.05 -5.93
CA LYS A 59 0.85 -7.40 -5.45
C LYS A 59 0.42 -7.38 -3.98
N GLN A 60 1.17 -6.68 -3.13
CA GLN A 60 0.87 -6.54 -1.71
C GLN A 60 -0.47 -5.80 -1.47
N ALA A 61 -0.75 -4.73 -2.22
CA ALA A 61 -2.01 -4.01 -2.12
C ALA A 61 -3.22 -4.93 -2.36
N LEU A 62 -3.15 -5.81 -3.36
CA LEU A 62 -4.21 -6.79 -3.64
C LEU A 62 -4.33 -7.88 -2.56
N GLU A 63 -3.26 -8.17 -1.83
CA GLU A 63 -3.30 -9.07 -0.68
C GLU A 63 -4.00 -8.39 0.52
N TYR A 64 -3.75 -7.09 0.74
CA TYR A 64 -4.43 -6.34 1.80
C TYR A 64 -5.90 -6.05 1.53
N MET A 65 -6.31 -5.81 0.27
CA MET A 65 -7.73 -5.67 -0.07
C MET A 65 -8.55 -6.90 0.37
N LYS A 66 -7.97 -8.10 0.25
CA LYS A 66 -8.62 -9.35 0.71
C LYS A 66 -8.68 -9.48 2.23
N LYS A 67 -7.71 -8.88 2.95
CA LYS A 67 -7.72 -8.87 4.42
C LYS A 67 -8.84 -7.99 4.99
N LEU A 68 -9.28 -6.96 4.26
CA LEU A 68 -10.37 -6.08 4.69
C LEU A 68 -11.70 -6.84 4.86
N GLU A 69 -11.86 -7.98 4.18
CA GLU A 69 -13.05 -8.85 4.25
C GLU A 69 -13.08 -9.76 5.49
N THR A 70 -11.99 -9.86 6.25
CA THR A 70 -11.82 -10.83 7.37
C THR A 70 -12.11 -10.19 8.71
#